data_AF-X1QWM4-F1
#
_entry.id   AF-X1QWM4-F1
#
_cell.length_a   1.000
_cell.length_b   1.000
_cell.length_c   1.000
_cell.angle_alpha   90.00
_cell.angle_beta   90.00
_cell.angle_gamma   90.00
#
_symmetry.space_group_name_H-M   'P 1'
#
loop_
_entity.id
_entity.type
_entity.pdbx_description
1 polymer ?
#
loop_
_entity_poly.entity_id
_entity_poly.type
_entity_poly.pdbx_seq_one_letter_code
_entity_poly.pdbx_strand_id
1 'polypeptide(L)'
;SWGKETFERGMQSYYRQWALKHVNEYRFRRAMEQAAGQELDWFFDQWLHTAGYLDYALKGWRQHPTSEGYEVTVEIHRKGPWESPVVVEAVTTSGQPVRTTWEDFRHKTTGTVTLQAPEKVRRIVLDPDDKLMDIDRRNNQSGMLPTTVGFLPLMAYYLPKDRYTLSYWPIVWYNYIDQLTPMLRLERRYGPGFAVPYSDTEMGVGYGLGSGALDWHLEHRWPLFLHDTRITGTLEAF
;
A
#
# COMPACT_ATOMS: atom_id res chain seq x y z
N SER A 1 -3.95 -20.74 -1.16
CA SER A 1 -4.96 -19.99 -1.95
C SER A 1 -5.48 -20.83 -3.12
N TRP A 2 -6.70 -20.60 -3.59
CA TRP A 2 -7.36 -21.38 -4.66
C TRP A 2 -6.85 -21.11 -6.09
N GLY A 3 -5.66 -20.50 -6.25
CA GLY A 3 -4.77 -20.55 -7.43
C GLY A 3 -5.34 -20.22 -8.83
N LYS A 4 -4.47 -19.83 -9.76
CA LYS A 4 -4.87 -19.62 -11.17
C LYS A 4 -5.42 -20.91 -11.80
N GLU A 5 -4.72 -22.03 -11.62
CA GLU A 5 -5.09 -23.31 -12.24
C GLU A 5 -6.42 -23.85 -11.73
N THR A 6 -6.66 -23.80 -10.42
CA THR A 6 -7.91 -24.22 -9.81
C THR A 6 -9.07 -23.31 -10.24
N PHE A 7 -8.84 -21.99 -10.33
CA PHE A 7 -9.82 -21.07 -10.90
C PHE A 7 -10.14 -21.41 -12.36
N GLU A 8 -9.14 -21.60 -13.21
CA GLU A 8 -9.33 -21.96 -14.63
C GLU A 8 -10.10 -23.27 -14.79
N ARG A 9 -9.77 -24.29 -13.98
CA ARG A 9 -10.50 -25.56 -13.95
C ARG A 9 -11.96 -25.37 -13.54
N GLY A 10 -12.22 -24.54 -12.53
CA GLY A 10 -13.57 -24.17 -12.10
C GLY A 10 -14.36 -23.49 -13.21
N MET A 11 -13.75 -22.50 -13.88
CA MET A 11 -14.34 -21.79 -15.00
C MET A 11 -14.66 -22.71 -16.18
N GLN A 12 -13.73 -23.60 -16.55
CA GLN A 12 -13.97 -24.57 -17.62
C GLN A 12 -15.10 -25.54 -17.25
N SER A 13 -15.11 -26.05 -16.01
CA SER A 13 -16.16 -26.94 -15.52
C SER A 13 -17.53 -26.25 -15.54
N TYR A 14 -17.60 -25.02 -15.03
CA TYR A 14 -18.79 -24.18 -15.05
C TYR A 14 -19.31 -23.98 -16.47
N TYR A 15 -18.44 -23.57 -17.40
CA TYR A 15 -18.81 -23.37 -18.80
C TYR A 15 -19.34 -24.65 -19.44
N ARG A 16 -18.66 -25.79 -19.28
CA ARG A 16 -19.11 -27.08 -19.83
C ARG A 16 -20.48 -27.51 -19.30
N GLN A 17 -20.76 -27.26 -18.03
CA GLN A 17 -22.02 -27.68 -17.40
C GLN A 17 -23.19 -26.75 -17.72
N TRP A 18 -22.92 -25.45 -17.89
CA TRP A 18 -23.94 -24.40 -17.97
C TRP A 18 -24.00 -23.63 -19.29
N ALA A 19 -23.19 -24.00 -20.29
CA ALA A 19 -23.29 -23.43 -21.64
C ALA A 19 -24.73 -23.50 -22.16
N LEU A 20 -25.22 -22.37 -22.67
CA LEU A 20 -26.57 -22.20 -23.22
C LEU A 20 -27.72 -22.46 -22.23
N LYS A 21 -27.45 -22.48 -20.92
CA LYS A 21 -28.46 -22.59 -19.85
C LYS A 21 -28.55 -21.28 -19.06
N HIS A 22 -29.66 -21.07 -18.35
CA HIS A 22 -29.75 -19.94 -17.42
C HIS A 22 -28.72 -20.11 -16.30
N VAL A 23 -27.85 -19.13 -16.14
CA VAL A 23 -26.84 -19.10 -15.07
C VAL A 23 -27.34 -18.30 -13.87
N ASN A 24 -26.89 -18.67 -12.67
CA ASN A 24 -27.06 -17.87 -11.46
C ASN A 24 -25.83 -18.03 -10.56
N GLU A 25 -25.71 -17.17 -9.56
CA GLU A 25 -24.56 -17.11 -8.68
C GLU A 25 -24.31 -18.43 -7.92
N TYR A 26 -25.39 -19.08 -7.46
CA TYR A 26 -25.29 -20.38 -6.78
C TYR A 26 -24.59 -21.44 -7.65
N ARG A 27 -24.97 -21.53 -8.93
CA ARG A 27 -24.37 -22.48 -9.89
C ARG A 27 -22.90 -22.18 -10.14
N PHE A 28 -22.55 -20.90 -10.21
CA PHE A 28 -21.16 -20.47 -10.34
C PHE A 28 -20.33 -20.86 -9.12
N ARG A 29 -20.79 -20.47 -7.92
CA ARG A 29 -20.13 -20.81 -6.64
C ARG A 29 -19.89 -22.31 -6.51
N ARG A 30 -20.93 -23.13 -6.72
CA ARG A 30 -20.81 -24.60 -6.67
C ARG A 30 -19.75 -25.17 -7.61
N ALA A 31 -19.68 -24.66 -8.85
CA ALA A 31 -18.66 -25.13 -9.80
C ALA A 31 -17.24 -24.75 -9.36
N MET A 32 -17.07 -23.58 -8.75
CA MET A 32 -15.78 -23.13 -8.23
C MET A 32 -15.36 -23.91 -6.98
N GLU A 33 -16.28 -24.14 -6.03
CA GLU A 33 -16.03 -24.93 -4.82
C GLU A 33 -15.66 -26.38 -5.15
N GLN A 34 -16.38 -27.00 -6.11
CA GLN A 34 -16.05 -28.35 -6.59
C GLN A 34 -14.64 -28.43 -7.19
N ALA A 35 -14.22 -27.41 -7.94
CA ALA A 35 -12.88 -27.38 -8.51
C ALA A 35 -11.79 -27.09 -7.47
N ALA A 36 -12.13 -26.34 -6.41
CA ALA A 36 -11.22 -25.97 -5.33
C ALA A 36 -11.14 -26.99 -4.20
N GLY A 37 -12.12 -27.89 -4.06
CA GLY A 37 -12.20 -28.87 -2.99
C GLY A 37 -12.41 -28.27 -1.60
N GLN A 38 -12.89 -27.02 -1.53
CA GLN A 38 -13.11 -26.28 -0.29
C GLN A 38 -14.31 -25.32 -0.45
N GLU A 39 -14.90 -24.93 0.67
CA GLU A 39 -15.95 -23.91 0.71
C GLU A 39 -15.36 -22.52 0.40
N LEU A 40 -16.06 -21.77 -0.46
CA LEU A 40 -15.64 -20.45 -0.92
C LEU A 40 -16.66 -19.36 -0.61
N ASP A 41 -17.68 -19.67 0.21
CA ASP A 41 -18.71 -18.72 0.64
C ASP A 41 -18.09 -17.43 1.17
N TRP A 42 -17.08 -17.55 2.02
CA TRP A 42 -16.37 -16.39 2.55
C TRP A 42 -15.77 -15.46 1.49
N PHE A 43 -15.32 -16.00 0.37
CA PHE A 43 -14.78 -15.20 -0.71
C PHE A 43 -15.94 -14.51 -1.43
N PHE A 44 -16.91 -15.30 -1.90
CA PHE A 44 -18.01 -14.77 -2.69
C PHE A 44 -18.89 -13.78 -1.92
N ASP A 45 -19.15 -14.01 -0.65
CA ASP A 45 -19.94 -13.12 0.19
C ASP A 45 -19.30 -11.74 0.29
N GLN A 46 -17.99 -11.68 0.51
CA GLN A 46 -17.27 -10.42 0.57
C GLN A 46 -17.30 -9.68 -0.76
N TRP A 47 -16.99 -10.39 -1.84
CA TRP A 47 -16.82 -9.78 -3.17
C TRP A 47 -18.13 -9.43 -3.88
N LEU A 48 -19.22 -10.16 -3.62
CA LEU A 48 -20.49 -10.00 -4.33
C LEU A 48 -21.57 -9.30 -3.48
N HIS A 49 -21.52 -9.43 -2.16
CA HIS A 49 -22.65 -9.05 -1.28
C HIS A 49 -22.31 -8.00 -0.24
N THR A 50 -21.05 -7.54 -0.15
CA THR A 50 -20.65 -6.53 0.83
C THR A 50 -19.87 -5.38 0.19
N ALA A 51 -19.97 -4.20 0.80
CA ALA A 51 -19.04 -3.12 0.56
C ALA A 51 -17.90 -3.21 1.57
N GLY A 52 -16.66 -3.33 1.10
CA GLY A 52 -15.49 -3.42 1.97
C GLY A 52 -14.18 -3.25 1.20
N TYR A 53 -13.08 -3.49 1.89
CA TYR A 53 -11.72 -3.34 1.37
C TYR A 53 -10.74 -4.20 2.17
N LEU A 54 -9.58 -4.48 1.57
CA LEU A 54 -8.45 -5.12 2.24
C LEU A 54 -7.51 -4.02 2.77
N ASP A 55 -7.01 -4.19 3.99
CA ASP A 55 -5.95 -3.37 4.59
C ASP A 55 -5.23 -4.24 5.63
N TYR A 56 -3.99 -4.64 5.32
CA TYR A 56 -3.16 -5.51 6.13
C TYR A 56 -1.85 -4.84 6.51
N ALA A 57 -1.69 -4.56 7.80
CA ALA A 57 -0.48 -3.99 8.35
C ALA A 57 0.47 -5.04 8.91
N LEU A 58 1.76 -4.84 8.63
CA LEU A 58 2.85 -5.43 9.39
C LEU A 58 2.87 -4.76 10.77
N LYS A 59 2.39 -5.47 11.80
CA LYS A 59 2.36 -4.97 13.18
C LYS A 59 3.75 -5.02 13.82
N GLY A 60 4.51 -6.05 13.50
CA GLY A 60 5.84 -6.28 14.04
C GLY A 60 6.44 -7.55 13.49
N TRP A 61 7.74 -7.71 13.68
CA TRP A 61 8.42 -8.95 13.37
C TRP A 61 9.68 -9.08 14.23
N ARG A 62 10.11 -10.32 14.44
CA ARG A 62 11.32 -10.66 15.19
C ARG A 62 12.02 -11.79 14.48
N GLN A 63 13.33 -11.88 14.67
CA GLN A 63 14.12 -13.01 14.19
C GLN A 63 15.07 -13.47 15.30
N HIS A 64 15.34 -14.76 15.35
CA HIS A 64 16.34 -15.33 16.25
C HIS A 64 17.18 -16.38 15.51
N PRO A 65 18.49 -16.48 15.80
CA PRO A 65 19.34 -17.50 15.21
C PRO A 65 18.90 -18.91 15.62
N THR A 66 18.97 -19.86 14.70
CA THR A 66 18.76 -21.29 14.90
C THR A 66 19.98 -22.06 14.36
N SER A 67 19.99 -23.39 14.52
CA SER A 67 21.04 -24.24 13.93
C SER A 67 21.04 -24.24 12.40
N GLU A 68 19.92 -23.85 11.78
CA GLU A 68 19.70 -23.92 10.33
C GLU A 68 19.59 -22.52 9.68
N GLY A 69 19.87 -21.45 10.44
CA GLY A 69 19.79 -20.08 9.97
C GLY A 69 19.08 -19.19 10.98
N TYR A 70 17.92 -18.65 10.59
CA TYR A 70 17.11 -17.76 11.41
C TYR A 70 15.64 -18.14 11.35
N GLU A 71 15.01 -18.27 12.51
CA GLU A 71 13.55 -18.32 12.59
C GLU A 71 13.01 -16.90 12.67
N VAL A 72 12.06 -16.59 11.78
CA VAL A 72 11.46 -15.27 11.65
C VAL A 72 9.98 -15.35 11.95
N THR A 73 9.55 -14.58 12.94
CA THR A 73 8.15 -14.47 13.36
C THR A 73 7.61 -13.12 12.91
N VAL A 74 6.49 -13.13 12.19
CA VAL A 74 5.83 -11.95 11.62
C VAL A 74 4.43 -11.80 12.18
N GLU A 75 4.14 -10.65 12.78
CA GLU A 75 2.83 -10.27 13.33
C GLU A 75 2.07 -9.44 12.29
N ILE A 76 0.89 -9.91 11.88
CA ILE A 76 0.02 -9.31 10.87
C ILE A 76 -1.23 -8.75 11.57
N HIS A 77 -1.67 -7.58 11.15
CA HIS A 77 -2.90 -6.93 11.62
C HIS A 77 -3.80 -6.58 10.43
N ARG A 78 -4.99 -7.18 10.39
CA ARG A 78 -6.05 -6.88 9.43
C ARG A 78 -6.85 -5.68 9.93
N LYS A 79 -6.67 -4.55 9.28
CA LYS A 79 -7.37 -3.28 9.57
C LYS A 79 -8.65 -3.15 8.75
N GLY A 80 -8.69 -3.74 7.56
CA GLY A 80 -9.84 -3.72 6.66
C GLY A 80 -10.89 -4.77 7.03
N PRO A 81 -12.17 -4.57 6.65
CA PRO A 81 -13.25 -5.51 6.96
C PRO A 81 -13.14 -6.81 6.19
N TRP A 82 -12.49 -6.82 5.02
CA TRP A 82 -12.31 -8.02 4.24
C TRP A 82 -11.13 -8.86 4.69
N GLU A 83 -11.24 -10.16 4.46
CA GLU A 83 -10.32 -11.21 4.86
C GLU A 83 -9.85 -12.00 3.63
N SER A 84 -8.55 -12.27 3.58
CA SER A 84 -7.82 -12.98 2.53
C SER A 84 -6.55 -13.59 3.14
N PRO A 85 -6.04 -14.72 2.60
CA PRO A 85 -4.70 -15.16 2.94
C PRO A 85 -3.69 -14.10 2.47
N VAL A 86 -2.62 -13.92 3.24
CA VAL A 86 -1.57 -12.92 2.95
C VAL A 86 -0.24 -13.63 2.76
N VAL A 87 0.38 -13.42 1.61
CA VAL A 87 1.76 -13.87 1.37
C VAL A 87 2.71 -12.96 2.14
N VAL A 88 3.65 -13.55 2.86
CA VAL A 88 4.70 -12.84 3.60
C VAL A 88 6.04 -13.19 2.97
N GLU A 89 6.79 -12.17 2.59
CA GLU A 89 8.16 -12.30 2.09
C GLU A 89 9.15 -11.72 3.08
N ALA A 90 10.11 -12.55 3.48
CA ALA A 90 11.32 -12.14 4.17
C ALA A 90 12.46 -12.02 3.16
N VAL A 91 13.00 -10.80 3.02
CA VAL A 91 14.17 -10.53 2.20
C VAL A 91 15.40 -10.63 3.08
N THR A 92 16.25 -11.58 2.74
CA THR A 92 17.51 -11.85 3.41
C THR A 92 18.55 -10.73 3.17
N THR A 93 19.65 -10.74 3.90
CA THR A 93 20.76 -9.77 3.76
C THR A 93 21.39 -9.77 2.37
N SER A 94 21.48 -10.93 1.72
CA SER A 94 21.93 -11.11 0.33
C SER A 94 20.89 -10.66 -0.70
N GLY A 95 19.64 -10.42 -0.27
CA GLY A 95 18.53 -10.03 -1.14
C GLY A 95 17.66 -11.19 -1.62
N GLN A 96 17.96 -12.43 -1.25
CA GLN A 96 17.12 -13.59 -1.58
C GLN A 96 15.77 -13.54 -0.86
N PRO A 97 14.63 -13.73 -1.56
CA PRO A 97 13.32 -13.78 -0.95
C PRO A 97 13.01 -15.17 -0.38
N VAL A 98 12.48 -15.22 0.84
CA VAL A 98 11.90 -16.41 1.47
C VAL A 98 10.43 -16.11 1.75
N ARG A 99 9.52 -16.95 1.25
CA ARG A 99 8.08 -16.69 1.32
C ARG A 99 7.35 -17.73 2.16
N THR A 100 6.33 -17.27 2.87
CA THR A 100 5.31 -18.10 3.52
C THR A 100 3.94 -17.46 3.30
N THR A 101 2.85 -18.14 3.67
CA THR A 101 1.49 -17.58 3.59
C THR A 101 0.80 -17.70 4.93
N TRP A 102 0.19 -16.61 5.39
CA TRP A 102 -0.73 -16.65 6.51
C TRP A 102 -2.10 -17.15 6.02
N GLU A 103 -2.33 -18.46 6.13
CA GLU A 103 -3.58 -19.13 5.70
C GLU A 103 -4.65 -19.20 6.79
N ASP A 104 -4.25 -19.09 8.06
CA ASP A 104 -5.14 -19.09 9.22
C ASP A 104 -5.66 -17.67 9.53
N PHE A 105 -6.28 -17.06 8.52
CA PHE A 105 -6.74 -15.65 8.54
C PHE A 105 -8.22 -15.50 8.88
N ARG A 106 -9.00 -16.56 8.69
CA ARG A 106 -10.48 -16.58 8.82
C ARG A 106 -10.92 -16.01 10.16
N HIS A 107 -11.75 -14.98 10.14
CA HIS A 107 -12.31 -14.32 11.32
C HIS A 107 -11.28 -13.73 12.30
N LYS A 108 -10.01 -13.60 11.89
CA LYS A 108 -8.94 -13.06 12.73
C LYS A 108 -8.63 -11.62 12.36
N THR A 109 -8.52 -10.77 13.39
CA THR A 109 -8.01 -9.41 13.24
C THR A 109 -6.49 -9.39 13.29
N THR A 110 -5.87 -10.31 14.03
CA THR A 110 -4.41 -10.44 14.12
C THR A 110 -3.98 -11.87 13.87
N GLY A 111 -2.80 -12.05 13.28
CA GLY A 111 -2.19 -13.35 13.09
C GLY A 111 -0.69 -13.31 13.23
N THR A 112 -0.11 -14.49 13.41
CA THR A 112 1.33 -14.67 13.45
C THR A 112 1.69 -15.76 12.46
N VAL A 113 2.73 -15.53 11.66
CA VAL A 113 3.32 -16.55 10.79
C VAL A 113 4.81 -16.65 11.07
N THR A 114 5.32 -17.89 11.03
CA THR A 114 6.74 -18.19 11.21
C THR A 114 7.30 -18.77 9.93
N LEU A 115 8.53 -18.41 9.59
CA LEU A 115 9.29 -18.97 8.47
C LEU A 115 10.76 -19.15 8.86
N GLN A 116 11.40 -20.17 8.30
CA GLN A 116 12.85 -20.37 8.42
C GLN A 116 13.56 -19.69 7.26
N ALA A 117 14.54 -18.84 7.57
CA ALA A 117 15.39 -18.19 6.60
C ALA A 117 16.83 -18.73 6.73
N PRO A 118 17.56 -18.98 5.62
CA PRO A 118 18.91 -19.53 5.66
C PRO A 118 19.95 -18.54 6.21
N GLU A 119 19.61 -17.26 6.27
CA GLU A 119 20.47 -16.19 6.76
C GLU A 119 19.63 -15.05 7.35
N LYS A 120 20.31 -14.03 7.89
CA LYS A 120 19.67 -12.90 8.55
C LYS A 120 18.73 -12.16 7.59
N VAL A 121 17.56 -11.78 8.10
CA VAL A 121 16.55 -11.03 7.34
C VAL A 121 16.69 -9.54 7.59
N ARG A 122 16.60 -8.75 6.51
CA ARG A 122 16.70 -7.28 6.57
C ARG A 122 15.36 -6.58 6.33
N ARG A 123 14.40 -7.23 5.68
CA ARG A 123 13.10 -6.64 5.34
C ARG A 123 12.00 -7.69 5.29
N ILE A 124 10.82 -7.35 5.81
CA ILE A 124 9.57 -8.10 5.66
C ILE A 124 8.63 -7.30 4.74
N VAL A 125 7.93 -8.00 3.86
CA VAL A 125 6.91 -7.44 2.96
C VAL A 125 5.69 -8.35 2.95
N LEU A 126 4.52 -7.79 3.23
CA LEU A 126 3.21 -8.42 3.04
C LEU A 126 2.74 -8.18 1.61
N ASP A 127 2.19 -9.21 0.97
CA ASP A 127 1.74 -9.21 -0.42
C ASP A 127 2.79 -8.59 -1.37
N PRO A 128 3.99 -9.19 -1.49
CA PRO A 128 5.10 -8.62 -2.28
C PRO A 128 4.77 -8.44 -3.78
N ASP A 129 3.78 -9.17 -4.29
CA ASP A 129 3.40 -9.19 -5.71
C ASP A 129 2.26 -8.21 -6.05
N ASP A 130 1.77 -7.41 -5.10
CA ASP A 130 0.59 -6.52 -5.25
C ASP A 130 -0.66 -7.26 -5.79
N LYS A 131 -0.91 -8.47 -5.27
CA LYS A 131 -2.08 -9.28 -5.68
C LYS A 131 -3.31 -8.94 -4.86
N LEU A 132 -3.12 -8.45 -3.64
CA LEU A 132 -4.20 -7.96 -2.82
C LEU A 132 -4.52 -6.54 -3.25
N MET A 133 -5.81 -6.22 -3.37
CA MET A 133 -6.27 -4.84 -3.50
C MET A 133 -6.24 -4.13 -2.14
N ASP A 134 -5.07 -4.16 -1.51
CA ASP A 134 -4.82 -3.49 -0.23
C ASP A 134 -4.84 -1.97 -0.45
N ILE A 135 -5.65 -1.28 0.35
CA ILE A 135 -5.84 0.16 0.22
C ILE A 135 -4.66 0.98 0.78
N ASP A 136 -3.79 0.42 1.64
CA ASP A 136 -2.67 1.17 2.24
C ASP A 136 -1.39 0.35 2.38
N ARG A 137 -0.63 0.22 1.28
CA ARG A 137 0.62 -0.56 1.28
C ARG A 137 1.77 0.08 2.07
N ARG A 138 1.63 1.30 2.61
CA ARG A 138 2.68 1.93 3.44
C ARG A 138 2.94 1.13 4.70
N ASN A 139 1.94 0.41 5.19
CA ASN A 139 2.02 -0.37 6.40
C ASN A 139 2.33 -1.86 6.14
N ASN A 140 2.50 -2.27 4.87
CA ASN A 140 2.71 -3.67 4.47
C ASN A 140 4.18 -4.11 4.55
N GLN A 141 5.11 -3.25 4.92
CA GLN A 141 6.52 -3.62 4.95
C GLN A 141 7.27 -3.06 6.14
N SER A 142 8.37 -3.72 6.51
CA SER A 142 9.26 -3.23 7.56
C SER A 142 10.08 -2.06 7.03
N GLY A 143 10.07 -0.95 7.76
CA GLY A 143 10.74 0.29 7.35
C GLY A 143 9.89 1.09 6.36
N MET A 144 10.40 2.25 5.96
CA MET A 144 9.66 3.15 5.07
C MET A 144 9.69 2.65 3.63
N LEU A 145 8.61 2.91 2.88
CA LEU A 145 8.65 2.75 1.43
C LEU A 145 9.77 3.62 0.84
N PRO A 146 10.42 3.17 -0.25
CA PRO A 146 11.40 4.00 -0.95
C PRO A 146 10.76 5.31 -1.43
N THR A 147 11.61 6.27 -1.78
CA THR A 147 11.17 7.56 -2.31
C THR A 147 11.81 7.78 -3.67
N THR A 148 11.01 8.15 -4.67
CA THR A 148 11.49 8.63 -5.97
C THR A 148 11.38 10.13 -6.02
N VAL A 149 12.48 10.79 -6.39
CA VAL A 149 12.55 12.26 -6.49
C VAL A 149 12.37 12.67 -7.94
N GLY A 150 11.59 13.71 -8.21
CA GLY A 150 11.39 14.18 -9.58
C GLY A 150 10.88 15.61 -9.69
N PHE A 151 10.93 16.15 -10.89
CA PHE A 151 10.35 17.46 -11.21
C PHE A 151 8.83 17.32 -11.34
N LEU A 152 8.06 18.13 -10.60
CA LEU A 152 6.60 17.94 -10.44
C LEU A 152 5.83 17.73 -11.76
N PRO A 153 6.02 18.50 -12.84
CA PRO A 153 5.31 18.29 -14.10
C PRO A 153 5.57 16.91 -14.74
N LEU A 154 6.75 16.33 -14.53
CA LEU A 154 7.09 15.01 -15.05
C LEU A 154 6.57 13.88 -14.14
N MET A 155 6.26 14.20 -12.88
CA MET A 155 5.74 13.25 -11.90
C MET A 155 4.21 13.27 -11.78
N ALA A 156 3.52 14.22 -12.44
CA ALA A 156 2.07 14.42 -12.30
C ALA A 156 1.22 13.16 -12.59
N TYR A 157 1.71 12.28 -13.47
CA TYR A 157 1.08 10.99 -13.82
C TYR A 157 1.83 9.77 -13.28
N TYR A 158 2.92 9.97 -12.55
CA TYR A 158 3.67 8.89 -11.92
C TYR A 158 3.04 8.57 -10.55
N LEU A 159 2.18 7.56 -10.52
CA LEU A 159 1.36 7.20 -9.36
C LEU A 159 1.72 5.80 -8.83
N PRO A 160 2.94 5.60 -8.31
CA PRO A 160 3.37 4.29 -7.87
C PRO A 160 2.65 3.88 -6.56
N LYS A 161 2.39 2.58 -6.42
CA LYS A 161 1.86 1.99 -5.18
C LYS A 161 2.95 1.51 -4.21
N ASP A 162 4.19 1.38 -4.70
CA ASP A 162 5.33 0.77 -4.01
C ASP A 162 6.31 1.79 -3.40
N ARG A 163 6.07 3.09 -3.56
CA ARG A 163 6.99 4.15 -3.12
C ARG A 163 6.28 5.49 -2.92
N TYR A 164 6.95 6.38 -2.19
CA TYR A 164 6.61 7.80 -2.16
C TYR A 164 7.17 8.52 -3.39
N THR A 165 6.49 9.56 -3.84
CA THR A 165 7.05 10.54 -4.78
C THR A 165 7.41 11.81 -4.02
N LEU A 166 8.65 12.27 -4.13
CA LEU A 166 9.08 13.59 -3.65
C LEU A 166 9.31 14.48 -4.88
N SER A 167 8.35 15.34 -5.16
CA SER A 167 8.40 16.24 -6.30
C SER A 167 8.94 17.61 -5.90
N TYR A 168 9.74 18.23 -6.77
CA TYR A 168 10.15 19.63 -6.60
C TYR A 168 9.60 20.50 -7.73
N TRP A 169 9.27 21.74 -7.40
CA TRP A 169 8.71 22.72 -8.34
C TRP A 169 9.17 24.14 -7.96
N PRO A 170 10.02 24.79 -8.79
CA PRO A 170 10.32 26.19 -8.63
C PRO A 170 9.11 27.02 -9.07
N ILE A 171 8.71 27.97 -8.23
CA ILE A 171 7.58 28.87 -8.48
C ILE A 171 8.07 30.29 -8.29
N VAL A 172 7.54 31.22 -9.06
CA VAL A 172 7.69 32.64 -8.80
C VAL A 172 6.32 33.18 -8.44
N TRP A 173 6.22 33.81 -7.27
CA TRP A 173 5.03 34.50 -6.81
C TRP A 173 5.19 36.00 -6.95
N TYR A 174 4.07 36.69 -7.17
CA TYR A 174 4.01 38.15 -7.16
C TYR A 174 3.14 38.64 -6.02
N ASN A 175 3.64 39.60 -5.25
CA ASN A 175 2.86 40.34 -4.27
C ASN A 175 3.29 41.83 -4.25
N TYR A 176 2.44 42.72 -3.73
CA TYR A 176 2.68 44.17 -3.79
C TYR A 176 3.90 44.63 -2.98
N ILE A 177 4.29 43.89 -1.94
CA ILE A 177 5.42 44.21 -1.07
C ILE A 177 6.73 43.75 -1.70
N ASP A 178 6.80 42.48 -2.12
CA ASP A 178 8.05 41.87 -2.59
C ASP A 178 8.29 42.02 -4.09
N GLN A 179 7.25 42.40 -4.84
CA GLN A 179 7.18 42.30 -6.30
C GLN A 179 7.39 40.86 -6.76
N LEU A 180 8.62 40.33 -6.70
CA LEU A 180 8.94 38.95 -7.06
C LEU A 180 9.42 38.16 -5.84
N THR A 181 8.82 36.99 -5.63
CA THR A 181 9.20 36.03 -4.60
C THR A 181 9.52 34.69 -5.27
N PRO A 182 10.80 34.39 -5.56
CA PRO A 182 11.20 33.02 -5.95
C PRO A 182 10.93 32.06 -4.79
N MET A 183 10.37 30.90 -5.11
CA MET A 183 9.98 29.87 -4.15
C MET A 183 10.37 28.49 -4.67
N LEU A 184 10.79 27.61 -3.76
CA LEU A 184 10.87 26.18 -4.00
C LEU A 184 9.71 25.49 -3.28
N ARG A 185 8.90 24.75 -4.02
CA ARG A 185 7.90 23.84 -3.47
C ARG A 185 8.42 22.41 -3.54
N LEU A 186 8.26 21.68 -2.44
CA LEU A 186 8.50 20.26 -2.30
C LEU A 186 7.18 19.57 -1.95
N GLU A 187 6.85 18.49 -2.64
CA GLU A 187 5.61 17.75 -2.44
C GLU A 187 5.92 16.25 -2.28
N ARG A 188 5.60 15.69 -1.11
CA ARG A 188 5.75 14.26 -0.84
C ARG A 188 4.38 13.58 -0.85
N ARG A 189 4.14 12.72 -1.83
CA ARG A 189 2.85 12.02 -2.00
C ARG A 189 2.95 10.51 -1.90
N TYR A 190 1.84 9.89 -1.53
CA TYR A 190 1.56 8.46 -1.69
C TYR A 190 0.09 8.24 -2.03
N GLY A 191 -0.21 7.30 -2.94
CA GLY A 191 -1.57 6.86 -3.27
C GLY A 191 -2.02 7.17 -4.70
N PRO A 192 -3.17 6.61 -5.12
CA PRO A 192 -3.65 6.69 -6.49
C PRO A 192 -4.25 8.07 -6.78
N GLY A 193 -3.57 8.85 -7.62
CA GLY A 193 -4.17 9.99 -8.32
C GLY A 193 -3.73 11.38 -7.87
N PHE A 194 -3.80 12.32 -8.82
CA PHE A 194 -3.62 13.75 -8.60
C PHE A 194 -4.67 14.34 -7.64
N ALA A 195 -5.89 13.77 -7.62
CA ALA A 195 -7.04 14.33 -6.90
C ALA A 195 -7.17 13.89 -5.44
N VAL A 196 -6.76 12.67 -5.08
CA VAL A 196 -7.00 12.12 -3.72
C VAL A 196 -5.84 11.21 -3.27
N PRO A 197 -4.62 11.75 -3.08
CA PRO A 197 -3.52 10.96 -2.52
C PRO A 197 -3.89 10.47 -1.12
N TYR A 198 -3.42 9.30 -0.72
CA TYR A 198 -3.65 8.78 0.64
C TYR A 198 -2.82 9.51 1.69
N SER A 199 -1.73 10.14 1.27
CA SER A 199 -0.96 11.06 2.07
C SER A 199 -0.26 12.05 1.16
N ASP A 200 -0.31 13.31 1.58
CA ASP A 200 0.32 14.40 0.86
C ASP A 200 0.93 15.39 1.87
N THR A 201 2.19 15.72 1.68
CA THR A 201 2.92 16.69 2.50
C THR A 201 3.57 17.70 1.55
N GLU A 202 3.14 18.95 1.63
CA GLU A 202 3.72 20.05 0.86
C GLU A 202 4.53 20.95 1.77
N MET A 203 5.74 21.30 1.35
CA MET A 203 6.56 22.34 1.96
C MET A 203 6.92 23.39 0.91
N GLY A 204 6.72 24.65 1.22
CA GLY A 204 7.20 25.77 0.42
C GLY A 204 8.19 26.61 1.19
N VAL A 205 9.23 27.08 0.52
CA VAL A 205 10.16 28.09 1.04
C VAL A 205 10.45 29.10 -0.06
N GLY A 206 10.28 30.38 0.24
CA GLY A 206 10.52 31.48 -0.70
C GLY A 206 11.18 32.67 -0.03
N TYR A 207 11.76 33.54 -0.85
CA TYR A 207 12.46 34.73 -0.39
C TYR A 207 11.89 35.97 -1.07
N GLY A 208 11.35 36.90 -0.28
CA GLY A 208 10.77 38.15 -0.78
C GLY A 208 11.85 39.16 -1.16
N LEU A 209 11.94 39.53 -2.44
CA LEU A 209 13.01 40.43 -2.91
C LEU A 209 12.81 41.89 -2.46
N GLY A 210 11.59 42.30 -2.15
CA GLY A 210 11.28 43.64 -1.66
C GLY A 210 11.44 43.79 -0.15
N SER A 211 10.93 42.82 0.63
CA SER A 211 11.00 42.84 2.10
C SER A 211 12.30 42.26 2.68
N GLY A 212 13.00 41.40 1.93
CA GLY A 212 14.11 40.61 2.45
C GLY A 212 13.68 39.48 3.40
N ALA A 213 12.38 39.18 3.48
CA ALA A 213 11.85 38.15 4.36
C ALA A 213 11.92 36.74 3.73
N LEU A 214 12.04 35.73 4.59
CA LEU A 214 11.93 34.33 4.24
C LEU A 214 10.53 33.83 4.61
N ASP A 215 9.77 33.43 3.59
CA ASP A 215 8.44 32.85 3.75
C ASP A 215 8.48 31.33 3.66
N TRP A 216 7.73 30.66 4.53
CA TRP A 216 7.60 29.21 4.46
C TRP A 216 6.23 28.70 4.90
N HIS A 217 5.86 27.54 4.36
CA HIS A 217 4.68 26.81 4.78
C HIS A 217 4.92 25.31 4.78
N LEU A 218 4.19 24.61 5.65
CA LEU A 218 4.10 23.17 5.71
C LEU A 218 2.62 22.79 5.80
N GLU A 219 2.16 21.98 4.84
CA GLU A 219 0.81 21.45 4.80
C GLU A 219 0.87 19.93 4.73
N HIS A 220 0.02 19.27 5.50
CA HIS A 220 -0.13 17.83 5.46
C HIS A 220 -1.60 17.44 5.40
N ARG A 221 -1.93 16.57 4.44
CA ARG A 221 -3.29 16.09 4.17
C ARG A 221 -3.37 14.57 4.28
N TRP A 222 -4.41 14.10 4.96
CA TRP A 222 -4.83 12.68 5.01
C TRP A 222 -6.25 12.52 4.46
N PRO A 223 -6.42 12.51 3.14
CA PRO A 223 -7.75 12.49 2.52
C PRO A 223 -8.62 11.28 2.90
N LEU A 224 -8.01 10.12 3.20
CA LEU A 224 -8.73 8.92 3.65
C LEU A 224 -9.44 9.09 5.00
N PHE A 225 -8.93 9.96 5.87
CA PHE A 225 -9.47 10.16 7.22
C PHE A 225 -10.07 11.56 7.41
N LEU A 226 -10.12 12.40 6.37
CA LEU A 226 -10.61 13.79 6.42
C LEU A 226 -9.93 14.63 7.53
N HIS A 227 -8.61 14.48 7.69
CA HIS A 227 -7.81 15.29 8.63
C HIS A 227 -6.71 16.05 7.86
N ASP A 228 -6.66 17.37 8.06
CA ASP A 228 -5.66 18.26 7.48
C ASP A 228 -4.93 19.03 8.60
N THR A 229 -3.63 19.22 8.45
CA THR A 229 -2.81 20.04 9.36
C THR A 229 -1.98 21.02 8.53
N ARG A 230 -2.06 22.31 8.84
CA ARG A 230 -1.31 23.36 8.13
C ARG A 230 -0.64 24.30 9.12
N ILE A 231 0.65 24.57 8.88
CA ILE A 231 1.48 25.48 9.68
C ILE A 231 2.22 26.41 8.70
N THR A 232 2.28 27.69 9.02
CA THR A 232 2.91 28.74 8.18
C THR A 232 3.76 29.67 9.05
N GLY A 233 4.80 30.26 8.49
CA GLY A 233 5.59 31.27 9.19
C GLY A 233 6.40 32.15 8.23
N THR A 234 6.81 33.30 8.75
CA THR A 234 7.68 34.27 8.06
C THR A 234 8.81 34.65 9.02
N LEU A 235 10.03 34.68 8.51
CA LEU A 235 11.21 35.13 9.24
C LEU A 235 11.82 36.32 8.51
N GLU A 236 11.91 37.46 9.17
CA GLU A 236 12.54 38.65 8.60
C GLU A 236 14.06 38.57 8.79
N ALA A 237 14.83 38.90 7.74
CA ALA A 237 16.26 39.08 7.87
C ALA A 237 16.51 40.44 8.57
N PHE A 238 17.13 40.39 9.76
CA PHE A 238 17.54 41.59 10.51
C PHE A 238 18.72 42.31 9.84
#